data_AF-A0A1C5WUI0-F1
#
_entry.id   AF-A0A1C5WUI0-F1
#
_cell.length_a   1.000
_cell.length_b   1.000
_cell.length_c   1.000
_cell.angle_alpha   90.00
_cell.angle_beta   90.00
_cell.angle_gamma   90.00
#
_symmetry.space_group_name_H-M   'P 1'
#
loop_
_entity.id
_entity.type
_entity.pdbx_description
1 polymer ?
#
loop_
_entity_poly.entity_id
_entity_poly.type
_entity_poly.pdbx_seq_one_letter_code
_entity_poly.pdbx_strand_id
1 'polypeptide(L)'
;MLKEKLKMMNGVLENGNYQLGQFKFEELRKSAFWKIKMRRKIIKMFKGFDFTDFWTEDEVHDWDDYMESTPSDELIAELEEELGYKLPESYIWLMKQHNGGEPRNTAFPTKKPTSWADDHIAIQGIYGIGREKDCTICGNLGTKFMEEEWGYPDIGVAICDCPSAGHEMIFLDYRECGPQGEPKVSYVDQEMDYQIIVLADNFEDFIKGLISEDGYWDDED
;
A
#
# COMPACT_ATOMS: atom_id res chain seq x y z
N MET A 1 22.33 20.90 15.06
CA MET A 1 20.85 21.00 14.96
C MET A 1 20.05 20.44 16.14
N LEU A 2 19.85 19.12 16.32
CA LEU A 2 18.98 18.63 17.43
C LEU A 2 19.55 18.92 18.83
N LYS A 3 20.86 18.75 19.01
CA LYS A 3 21.60 19.10 20.24
C LYS A 3 21.58 20.61 20.55
N GLU A 4 21.46 21.46 19.53
CA GLU A 4 21.42 22.92 19.70
C GLU A 4 20.01 23.42 19.99
N LYS A 5 18.98 22.83 19.38
CA LYS A 5 17.57 23.08 19.76
C LYS A 5 17.29 22.65 21.21
N LEU A 6 17.90 21.55 21.67
CA LEU A 6 17.87 21.11 23.08
C LEU A 6 18.59 22.08 24.03
N LYS A 7 19.62 22.79 23.57
CA LYS A 7 20.33 23.80 24.36
C LYS A 7 19.51 25.10 24.47
N MET A 8 18.82 25.50 23.39
CA MET A 8 17.93 26.68 23.40
C MET A 8 16.65 26.49 24.24
N MET A 9 16.18 25.25 24.42
CA MET A 9 15.06 24.95 25.32
C MET A 9 15.45 24.92 26.81
N ASN A 10 16.74 24.90 27.12
CA ASN A 10 17.26 25.10 28.47
C ASN A 10 17.61 26.58 28.66
N GLY A 11 16.57 27.39 28.87
CA GLY A 11 16.72 28.80 29.23
C GLY A 11 17.64 28.97 30.43
N VAL A 12 18.48 30.00 30.35
CA VAL A 12 19.42 30.45 31.38
C VAL A 12 18.68 30.86 32.66
N LEU A 13 19.30 30.53 33.78
CA LEU A 13 18.85 30.72 35.15
C LEU A 13 18.59 32.19 35.50
N GLU A 14 17.38 32.49 35.98
CA GLU A 14 17.17 33.46 37.06
C GLU A 14 15.84 33.11 37.78
N ASN A 15 15.92 32.86 39.09
CA ASN A 15 14.80 32.73 40.04
C ASN A 15 13.94 31.44 40.06
N GLY A 16 14.58 30.27 39.96
CA GLY A 16 14.40 29.24 40.99
C GLY A 16 13.08 28.46 41.11
N ASN A 17 12.20 28.41 40.11
CA ASN A 17 11.07 27.46 40.13
C ASN A 17 10.88 26.78 38.76
N TYR A 18 11.50 25.61 38.59
CA TYR A 18 11.20 24.68 37.50
C TYR A 18 10.06 23.75 37.92
N GLN A 19 8.87 23.95 37.38
CA GLN A 19 7.91 22.86 37.19
C GLN A 19 7.43 22.88 35.73
N LEU A 20 8.34 22.61 34.80
CA LEU A 20 7.94 21.98 33.55
C LEU A 20 7.62 20.52 33.90
N GLY A 21 6.34 20.24 34.10
CA GLY A 21 5.84 18.96 34.61
C GLY A 21 6.48 17.78 33.89
N GLN A 22 7.06 16.86 34.66
CA GLN A 22 7.66 15.60 34.19
C GLN A 22 6.79 14.92 33.12
N PHE A 23 5.46 15.02 33.27
CA PHE A 23 4.47 14.51 32.33
C PHE A 23 4.68 14.97 30.87
N LYS A 24 4.89 16.29 30.65
CA LYS A 24 5.07 16.85 29.30
C LYS A 24 6.40 16.44 28.67
N PHE A 25 7.42 16.21 29.49
CA PHE A 25 8.72 15.68 29.06
C PHE A 25 8.66 14.19 28.71
N GLU A 26 7.90 13.40 29.47
CA GLU A 26 7.65 11.98 29.21
C GLU A 26 6.93 11.77 27.87
N GLU A 27 5.90 12.58 27.58
CA GLU A 27 5.15 12.52 26.30
C GLU A 27 6.00 12.92 25.10
N LEU A 28 6.76 14.02 25.20
CA LEU A 28 7.68 14.44 24.14
C LEU A 28 8.78 13.39 23.89
N ARG A 29 9.27 12.71 24.94
CA ARG A 29 10.21 11.60 24.80
C ARG A 29 9.57 10.39 24.13
N LYS A 30 8.36 9.99 24.52
CA LYS A 30 7.62 8.90 23.87
C LYS A 30 7.37 9.21 22.39
N SER A 31 6.94 10.43 22.07
CA SER A 31 6.75 10.89 20.69
C SER A 31 8.05 10.88 19.88
N ALA A 32 9.16 11.38 20.45
CA ALA A 32 10.46 11.37 19.77
C ALA A 32 11.03 9.96 19.58
N PHE A 33 10.92 9.09 20.59
CA PHE A 33 11.32 7.69 20.48
C PHE A 33 10.46 6.92 19.48
N TRP A 34 9.15 7.17 19.48
CA TRP A 34 8.22 6.63 18.49
C TRP A 34 8.61 7.08 17.08
N LYS A 35 8.85 8.37 16.85
CA LYS A 35 9.34 8.90 15.57
C LYS A 35 10.68 8.28 15.14
N ILE A 36 11.62 8.05 16.06
CA ILE A 36 12.91 7.39 15.77
C ILE A 36 12.72 5.91 15.46
N LYS A 37 11.85 5.20 16.20
CA LYS A 37 11.52 3.80 15.97
C LYS A 37 10.81 3.61 14.63
N MET A 38 9.84 4.46 14.31
CA MET A 38 9.16 4.51 13.02
C MET A 38 10.15 4.82 11.90
N ARG A 39 10.99 5.85 12.04
CA ARG A 39 12.06 6.13 11.06
C ARG A 39 12.99 4.93 10.84
N ARG A 40 13.38 4.21 11.90
CA ARG A 40 14.21 3.00 11.78
C ARG A 40 13.49 1.82 11.12
N LYS A 41 12.17 1.69 11.33
CA LYS A 41 11.34 0.68 10.67
C LYS A 41 11.17 1.01 9.18
N ILE A 42 10.90 2.28 8.87
CA ILE A 42 10.85 2.82 7.50
C ILE A 42 12.18 2.62 6.75
N ILE A 43 13.33 2.84 7.39
CA ILE A 43 14.67 2.60 6.79
C ILE A 43 14.93 1.11 6.45
N LYS A 44 14.14 0.18 7.00
CA LYS A 44 14.21 -1.25 6.65
C LYS A 44 13.25 -1.65 5.54
N MET A 45 12.16 -0.94 5.36
CA MET A 45 11.13 -1.29 4.39
C MET A 45 11.67 -1.06 2.98
N PHE A 46 11.45 -2.03 2.10
CA PHE A 46 12.02 -2.07 0.75
C PHE A 46 13.55 -1.93 0.71
N LYS A 47 14.26 -2.34 1.76
CA LYS A 47 15.71 -2.17 1.83
C LYS A 47 16.41 -2.87 0.65
N GLY A 48 17.09 -2.07 -0.16
CA GLY A 48 17.86 -2.55 -1.31
C GLY A 48 17.02 -2.79 -2.57
N PHE A 49 15.72 -2.43 -2.56
CA PHE A 49 14.90 -2.37 -3.76
C PHE A 49 15.10 -1.02 -4.44
N ASP A 50 15.18 -1.02 -5.76
CA ASP A 50 15.37 0.17 -6.58
C ASP A 50 14.04 0.61 -7.17
N PHE A 51 13.65 1.85 -6.89
CA PHE A 51 12.39 2.44 -7.37
C PHE A 51 12.60 3.43 -8.53
N THR A 52 13.84 3.64 -9.01
CA THR A 52 14.14 4.68 -10.01
C THR A 52 13.25 4.62 -11.25
N ASP A 53 12.91 3.42 -11.73
CA ASP A 53 12.07 3.22 -12.92
C ASP A 53 10.81 2.38 -12.61
N PHE A 54 10.34 2.41 -11.36
CA PHE A 54 9.25 1.54 -10.90
C PHE A 54 7.90 1.90 -11.51
N TRP A 55 7.56 3.19 -11.59
CA TRP A 55 6.32 3.66 -12.21
C TRP A 55 6.54 3.94 -13.70
N THR A 56 5.54 3.69 -14.51
CA THR A 56 5.54 4.14 -15.92
C THR A 56 5.40 5.67 -15.95
N GLU A 57 6.03 6.33 -16.93
CA GLU A 57 5.91 7.78 -17.14
C GLU A 57 5.21 8.12 -18.46
N ASP A 58 4.79 7.10 -19.21
CA ASP A 58 4.25 7.23 -20.55
C ASP A 58 2.85 7.85 -20.51
N GLU A 59 2.70 9.01 -21.16
CA GLU A 59 1.45 9.79 -21.28
C GLU A 59 0.32 9.07 -22.06
N VAL A 60 0.53 7.81 -22.45
CA VAL A 60 -0.40 7.03 -23.30
C VAL A 60 -1.53 6.40 -22.50
N HIS A 61 -1.30 6.12 -21.21
CA HIS A 61 -2.29 5.57 -20.29
C HIS A 61 -2.95 6.70 -19.47
N ASP A 62 -4.26 6.63 -19.23
CA ASP A 62 -4.99 7.66 -18.49
C ASP A 62 -4.70 7.55 -16.99
N TRP A 63 -3.56 8.13 -16.57
CA TRP A 63 -3.14 8.19 -15.17
C TRP A 63 -4.16 8.88 -14.26
N ASP A 64 -5.08 9.65 -14.83
CA ASP A 64 -5.99 10.50 -14.05
C ASP A 64 -6.93 9.66 -13.16
N ASP A 65 -7.19 8.40 -13.52
CA ASP A 65 -8.07 7.52 -12.74
C ASP A 65 -7.35 6.82 -11.58
N TYR A 66 -6.02 6.79 -11.56
CA TYR A 66 -5.22 6.14 -10.50
C TYR A 66 -4.54 7.14 -9.56
N MET A 67 -4.13 8.29 -10.08
CA MET A 67 -3.21 9.19 -9.41
C MET A 67 -3.91 10.11 -8.42
N GLU A 68 -3.70 9.84 -7.13
CA GLU A 68 -4.16 10.67 -6.04
C GLU A 68 -3.06 11.62 -5.51
N SER A 69 -3.49 12.64 -4.78
CA SER A 69 -2.54 13.44 -3.99
C SER A 69 -1.92 12.62 -2.85
N THR A 70 -0.73 12.99 -2.37
CA THR A 70 -0.08 12.26 -1.26
C THR A 70 -1.01 12.18 -0.03
N PRO A 71 -1.29 10.97 0.51
CA PRO A 71 -2.30 10.81 1.53
C PRO A 71 -1.80 11.33 2.88
N SER A 72 -2.67 12.07 3.58
CA SER A 72 -2.40 12.52 4.95
C SER A 72 -2.60 11.39 5.96
N ASP A 73 -2.02 11.52 7.15
CA ASP A 73 -2.22 10.54 8.23
C ASP A 73 -3.70 10.49 8.66
N GLU A 74 -4.40 11.64 8.59
CA GLU A 74 -5.82 11.74 8.89
C GLU A 74 -6.68 11.01 7.85
N LEU A 75 -6.39 11.18 6.55
CA LEU A 75 -7.10 10.47 5.48
C LEU A 75 -6.88 8.96 5.60
N ILE A 76 -5.65 8.52 5.84
CA ILE A 76 -5.35 7.09 6.05
C ILE A 76 -6.20 6.54 7.19
N ALA A 77 -6.26 7.22 8.34
CA ALA A 77 -7.05 6.76 9.48
C ALA A 77 -8.55 6.71 9.19
N GLU A 78 -9.08 7.69 8.45
CA GLU A 78 -10.49 7.71 8.01
C GLU A 78 -10.81 6.52 7.10
N LEU A 79 -9.98 6.25 6.09
CA LEU A 79 -10.22 5.15 5.15
C LEU A 79 -10.04 3.77 5.81
N GLU A 80 -9.09 3.62 6.74
CA GLU A 80 -8.97 2.41 7.55
C GLU A 80 -10.21 2.15 8.43
N GLU A 81 -10.79 3.21 9.00
CA GLU A 81 -12.05 3.11 9.77
C GLU A 81 -13.22 2.74 8.85
N GLU A 82 -13.31 3.35 7.66
CA GLU A 82 -14.36 3.08 6.70
C GLU A 82 -14.32 1.65 6.14
N LEU A 83 -13.13 1.17 5.80
CA LEU A 83 -12.90 -0.19 5.27
C LEU A 83 -12.90 -1.24 6.39
N GLY A 84 -12.65 -0.84 7.64
CA GLY A 84 -12.54 -1.76 8.78
C GLY A 84 -11.20 -2.50 8.85
N TYR A 85 -10.24 -2.16 8.00
CA TYR A 85 -8.93 -2.81 7.88
C TYR A 85 -7.78 -1.85 8.14
N LYS A 86 -6.78 -2.29 8.91
CA LYS A 86 -5.52 -1.56 9.09
C LYS A 86 -4.61 -1.79 7.89
N LEU A 87 -4.26 -0.74 7.15
CA LEU A 87 -3.41 -0.86 5.97
C LEU A 87 -1.97 -1.27 6.35
N PRO A 88 -1.29 -2.09 5.52
CA PRO A 88 0.11 -2.44 5.71
C PRO A 88 0.99 -1.20 5.72
N GLU A 89 2.01 -1.19 6.58
CA GLU A 89 2.96 -0.07 6.62
C GLU A 89 3.72 0.10 5.28
N SER A 90 4.00 -1.01 4.60
CA SER A 90 4.67 -1.05 3.29
C SER A 90 3.82 -0.41 2.20
N TYR A 91 2.51 -0.66 2.20
CA TYR A 91 1.55 -0.03 1.29
C TYR A 91 1.48 1.48 1.53
N ILE A 92 1.24 1.90 2.78
CA ILE A 92 1.22 3.34 3.15
C ILE A 92 2.51 4.04 2.75
N TRP A 93 3.67 3.39 2.93
CA TRP A 93 4.95 3.99 2.58
C TRP A 93 5.10 4.25 1.09
N LEU A 94 4.72 3.27 0.25
CA LEU A 94 4.77 3.39 -1.20
C LEU A 94 3.83 4.50 -1.66
N MET A 95 2.59 4.51 -1.16
CA MET A 95 1.57 5.50 -1.46
C MET A 95 1.95 6.93 -1.04
N LYS A 96 2.79 7.07 0.00
CA LYS A 96 3.36 8.36 0.37
C LYS A 96 4.47 8.87 -0.55
N GLN A 97 5.07 7.99 -1.36
CA GLN A 97 6.02 8.39 -2.40
C GLN A 97 5.29 8.69 -3.71
N HIS A 98 4.31 7.85 -4.06
CA HIS A 98 3.53 7.92 -5.29
C HIS A 98 2.17 7.23 -5.04
N ASN A 99 1.08 8.01 -5.00
CA ASN A 99 -0.21 7.53 -4.48
C ASN A 99 -1.09 6.93 -5.57
N GLY A 100 -0.72 5.73 -6.00
CA GLY A 100 -1.37 5.00 -7.09
C GLY A 100 -0.59 5.09 -8.41
N GLY A 101 -1.03 4.39 -9.45
CA GLY A 101 -0.46 4.44 -10.80
C GLY A 101 -0.12 3.05 -11.37
N GLU A 102 0.39 3.02 -12.60
CA GLU A 102 0.83 1.80 -13.28
C GLU A 102 2.34 1.55 -13.06
N PRO A 103 2.74 0.39 -12.53
CA PRO A 103 4.15 0.01 -12.45
C PRO A 103 4.68 -0.42 -13.82
N ARG A 104 5.98 -0.28 -14.04
CA ARG A 104 6.65 -0.78 -15.27
C ARG A 104 6.63 -2.31 -15.36
N ASN A 105 6.73 -2.97 -14.21
CA ASN A 105 6.64 -4.42 -14.11
C ASN A 105 5.24 -4.78 -13.63
N THR A 106 4.48 -5.45 -14.48
CA THR A 106 3.05 -5.72 -14.29
C THR A 106 2.74 -7.20 -14.07
N ALA A 107 3.69 -8.11 -14.29
CA ALA A 107 3.47 -9.54 -14.14
C ALA A 107 3.92 -10.08 -12.77
N PHE A 108 3.20 -11.06 -12.23
CA PHE A 108 3.59 -11.77 -11.01
C PHE A 108 3.48 -13.29 -11.20
N PRO A 109 4.55 -14.08 -10.96
CA PRO A 109 4.53 -15.52 -11.14
C PRO A 109 3.63 -16.25 -10.13
N THR A 110 2.87 -17.23 -10.59
CA THR A 110 2.08 -18.16 -9.77
C THR A 110 2.36 -19.61 -10.19
N LYS A 111 2.13 -20.56 -9.28
CA LYS A 111 2.21 -22.01 -9.58
C LYS A 111 0.85 -22.62 -9.90
N LYS A 112 -0.20 -21.82 -9.76
CA LYS A 112 -1.58 -22.23 -10.03
C LYS A 112 -2.04 -21.47 -11.28
N PRO A 113 -2.65 -22.17 -12.25
CA PRO A 113 -3.23 -21.52 -13.41
C PRO A 113 -4.39 -20.61 -13.01
N THR A 114 -4.61 -19.57 -13.80
CA THR A 114 -5.76 -18.68 -13.75
C THR A 114 -6.67 -18.90 -14.96
N SER A 115 -7.72 -18.09 -15.11
CA SER A 115 -8.55 -18.11 -16.32
C SER A 115 -7.77 -17.71 -17.59
N TRP A 116 -6.69 -16.94 -17.45
CA TRP A 116 -5.95 -16.36 -18.57
C TRP A 116 -4.55 -16.95 -18.80
N ALA A 117 -3.81 -17.34 -17.75
CA ALA A 117 -2.45 -17.84 -17.87
C ALA A 117 -2.15 -19.02 -16.93
N ASP A 118 -1.21 -19.88 -17.33
CA ASP A 118 -0.87 -21.09 -16.58
C ASP A 118 0.05 -20.83 -15.37
N ASP A 119 0.83 -19.76 -15.41
CA ASP A 119 1.98 -19.56 -14.51
C ASP A 119 2.19 -18.12 -14.03
N HIS A 120 1.30 -17.18 -14.36
CA HIS A 120 1.39 -15.80 -13.90
C HIS A 120 0.04 -15.09 -13.85
N ILE A 121 0.02 -13.91 -13.23
CA ILE A 121 -1.04 -12.91 -13.34
C ILE A 121 -0.45 -11.60 -13.85
N ALA A 122 -1.30 -10.72 -14.37
CA ALA A 122 -0.95 -9.36 -14.72
C ALA A 122 -1.77 -8.38 -13.87
N ILE A 123 -1.17 -7.25 -13.50
CA ILE A 123 -1.87 -6.09 -12.93
C ILE A 123 -1.84 -4.95 -13.94
N GLN A 124 -2.89 -4.12 -13.96
CA GLN A 124 -2.90 -2.89 -14.74
C GLN A 124 -2.32 -1.75 -13.90
N GLY A 125 -2.91 -1.47 -12.73
CA GLY A 125 -2.42 -0.42 -11.85
C GLY A 125 -2.52 -0.78 -10.38
N ILE A 126 -1.75 -0.07 -9.58
CA ILE A 126 -1.81 -0.10 -8.13
C ILE A 126 -2.70 1.06 -7.69
N TYR A 127 -3.72 0.76 -6.90
CA TYR A 127 -4.66 1.74 -6.39
C TYR A 127 -3.99 2.64 -5.36
N GLY A 128 -4.33 3.93 -5.42
CA GLY A 128 -3.95 4.90 -4.39
C GLY A 128 -4.81 4.80 -3.13
N ILE A 129 -4.30 5.35 -2.03
CA ILE A 129 -5.08 5.65 -0.82
C ILE A 129 -5.85 6.95 -1.09
N GLY A 130 -7.13 6.82 -1.41
CA GLY A 130 -7.96 7.94 -1.78
C GLY A 130 -9.39 7.52 -2.08
N ARG A 131 -10.14 8.48 -2.61
CA ARG A 131 -11.56 8.31 -2.99
C ARG A 131 -12.00 9.26 -4.11
N GLU A 132 -11.13 10.18 -4.53
CA GLU A 132 -11.47 11.16 -5.57
C GLU A 132 -11.36 10.55 -6.96
N LYS A 133 -10.41 9.62 -7.14
CA LYS A 133 -10.19 8.90 -8.40
C LYS A 133 -10.84 7.52 -8.39
N ASP A 134 -11.24 7.04 -9.57
CA ASP A 134 -12.01 5.81 -9.74
C ASP A 134 -11.22 4.58 -9.27
N CYS A 135 -9.95 4.47 -9.67
CA CYS A 135 -9.04 3.37 -9.34
C CYS A 135 -8.26 3.64 -8.03
N THR A 136 -9.01 3.85 -6.95
CA THR A 136 -8.47 4.02 -5.59
C THR A 136 -9.18 3.07 -4.63
N ILE A 137 -8.60 2.81 -3.46
CA ILE A 137 -9.15 1.82 -2.51
C ILE A 137 -10.60 2.11 -2.08
N CYS A 138 -11.01 3.39 -2.08
CA CYS A 138 -12.36 3.85 -1.81
C CYS A 138 -12.96 4.70 -2.95
N GLY A 139 -12.45 4.52 -4.18
CA GLY A 139 -12.99 5.14 -5.40
C GLY A 139 -14.22 4.42 -5.94
N ASN A 140 -14.73 4.87 -7.09
CA ASN A 140 -15.90 4.26 -7.74
C ASN A 140 -15.68 2.81 -8.18
N LEU A 141 -14.42 2.40 -8.40
CA LEU A 141 -14.03 1.02 -8.69
C LEU A 141 -13.27 0.37 -7.52
N GLY A 142 -13.35 0.98 -6.33
CA GLY A 142 -12.67 0.52 -5.13
C GLY A 142 -13.29 -0.70 -4.46
N THR A 143 -12.79 -1.02 -3.27
CA THR A 143 -13.11 -2.26 -2.54
C THR A 143 -14.62 -2.51 -2.41
N LYS A 144 -15.37 -1.52 -1.91
CA LYS A 144 -16.81 -1.67 -1.68
C LYS A 144 -17.60 -1.90 -2.97
N PHE A 145 -17.23 -1.23 -4.06
CA PHE A 145 -17.88 -1.45 -5.35
C PHE A 145 -17.67 -2.88 -5.83
N MET A 146 -16.44 -3.39 -5.73
CA MET A 146 -16.12 -4.76 -6.14
C MET A 146 -16.88 -5.80 -5.31
N GLU A 147 -17.04 -5.56 -4.01
CA GLU A 147 -17.81 -6.44 -3.13
C GLU A 147 -19.32 -6.36 -3.39
N GLU A 148 -19.90 -5.15 -3.36
CA GLU A 148 -21.36 -4.94 -3.38
C GLU A 148 -21.96 -5.13 -4.77
N GLU A 149 -21.30 -4.61 -5.81
CA GLU A 149 -21.83 -4.61 -7.18
C GLU A 149 -21.29 -5.78 -8.01
N TRP A 150 -20.04 -6.18 -7.79
CA TRP A 150 -19.38 -7.26 -8.53
C TRP A 150 -19.29 -8.57 -7.76
N GLY A 151 -19.74 -8.63 -6.50
CA GLY A 151 -19.84 -9.86 -5.73
C GLY A 151 -18.51 -10.46 -5.30
N TYR A 152 -17.42 -9.68 -5.31
CA TYR A 152 -16.15 -10.13 -4.78
C TYR A 152 -16.25 -10.47 -3.29
N PRO A 153 -15.48 -11.46 -2.82
CA PRO A 153 -15.55 -11.88 -1.43
C PRO A 153 -14.95 -10.81 -0.50
N ASP A 154 -15.64 -10.52 0.61
CA ASP A 154 -15.13 -9.68 1.70
C ASP A 154 -13.97 -10.37 2.43
N ILE A 155 -12.77 -10.17 1.88
CA ILE A 155 -11.51 -10.73 2.39
C ILE A 155 -10.53 -9.64 2.83
N GLY A 156 -10.83 -8.38 2.53
CA GLY A 156 -9.90 -7.28 2.74
C GLY A 156 -10.06 -6.11 1.79
N VAL A 157 -8.94 -5.57 1.30
CA VAL A 157 -8.91 -4.33 0.53
C VAL A 157 -8.41 -4.60 -0.88
N ALA A 158 -9.17 -4.22 -1.90
CA ALA A 158 -8.75 -4.28 -3.30
C ALA A 158 -7.67 -3.21 -3.55
N ILE A 159 -6.51 -3.61 -4.09
CA ILE A 159 -5.34 -2.75 -4.26
C ILE A 159 -4.78 -2.71 -5.68
N CYS A 160 -5.18 -3.63 -6.56
CA CYS A 160 -4.89 -3.57 -7.98
C CYS A 160 -6.05 -4.15 -8.77
N ASP A 161 -6.29 -3.61 -9.95
CA ASP A 161 -7.01 -4.29 -11.02
C ASP A 161 -6.05 -5.00 -11.98
N CYS A 162 -6.62 -5.85 -12.81
CA CYS A 162 -5.94 -6.54 -13.89
C CYS A 162 -6.45 -5.99 -15.25
N PRO A 163 -5.73 -6.24 -16.37
CA PRO A 163 -6.14 -5.78 -17.71
C PRO A 163 -7.51 -6.28 -18.20
N SER A 164 -8.16 -7.18 -17.45
CA SER A 164 -9.47 -7.76 -17.69
C SER A 164 -10.66 -6.86 -17.29
N ALA A 165 -10.42 -5.59 -16.96
CA ALA A 165 -11.46 -4.61 -16.61
C ALA A 165 -12.34 -5.05 -15.40
N GLY A 166 -11.69 -5.54 -14.35
CA GLY A 166 -12.32 -5.88 -13.06
C GLY A 166 -12.80 -7.33 -12.92
N HIS A 167 -12.63 -8.18 -13.94
CA HIS A 167 -12.89 -9.62 -13.84
C HIS A 167 -11.87 -10.34 -12.94
N GLU A 168 -10.71 -9.71 -12.73
CA GLU A 168 -9.70 -10.18 -11.80
C GLU A 168 -9.16 -9.01 -10.98
N MET A 169 -8.93 -9.24 -9.69
CA MET A 169 -8.54 -8.20 -8.75
C MET A 169 -7.50 -8.72 -7.75
N ILE A 170 -6.62 -7.83 -7.29
CA ILE A 170 -5.63 -8.12 -6.25
C ILE A 170 -6.09 -7.51 -4.94
N PHE A 171 -6.08 -8.31 -3.88
CA PHE A 171 -6.50 -7.93 -2.53
C PHE A 171 -5.35 -8.03 -1.53
N LEU A 172 -5.33 -7.10 -0.59
CA LEU A 172 -4.76 -7.31 0.73
C LEU A 172 -5.71 -8.25 1.49
N ASP A 173 -5.29 -9.50 1.71
CA ASP A 173 -6.11 -10.59 2.25
C ASP A 173 -5.88 -10.76 3.75
N TYR A 174 -6.91 -10.41 4.53
CA TYR A 174 -6.89 -10.41 5.99
C TYR A 174 -7.52 -11.66 6.61
N ARG A 175 -7.95 -12.65 5.81
CA ARG A 175 -8.68 -13.84 6.33
C ARG A 175 -7.91 -14.58 7.42
N GLU A 176 -6.58 -14.65 7.32
CA GLU A 176 -5.73 -15.32 8.30
C GLU A 176 -5.30 -14.43 9.47
N CYS A 177 -4.97 -13.16 9.22
CA CYS A 177 -4.38 -12.28 10.22
C CYS A 177 -5.43 -11.44 10.99
N GLY A 178 -6.65 -11.36 10.47
CA GLY A 178 -7.72 -10.48 10.96
C GLY A 178 -7.46 -9.01 10.61
N PRO A 179 -8.46 -8.13 10.81
CA PRO A 179 -8.47 -6.77 10.26
C PRO A 179 -7.36 -5.82 10.76
N GLN A 180 -6.56 -6.26 11.74
CA GLN A 180 -5.52 -5.45 12.38
C GLN A 180 -4.12 -6.08 12.20
N GLY A 181 -4.02 -7.20 11.49
CA GLY A 181 -2.78 -7.91 11.24
C GLY A 181 -2.07 -7.45 9.96
N GLU A 182 -0.92 -8.07 9.67
CA GLU A 182 -0.25 -7.92 8.39
C GLU A 182 -0.91 -8.88 7.39
N PRO A 183 -1.61 -8.40 6.35
CA PRO A 183 -2.30 -9.24 5.39
C PRO A 183 -1.34 -9.86 4.38
N LYS A 184 -1.76 -10.99 3.81
CA LYS A 184 -1.16 -11.54 2.59
C LYS A 184 -1.63 -10.74 1.39
N VAL A 185 -1.04 -10.99 0.22
CA VAL A 185 -1.57 -10.50 -1.05
C VAL A 185 -2.16 -11.68 -1.82
N SER A 186 -3.40 -11.54 -2.26
CA SER A 186 -4.13 -12.58 -2.99
C SER A 186 -4.72 -12.04 -4.27
N TYR A 187 -4.67 -12.84 -5.31
CA TYR A 187 -5.42 -12.64 -6.55
C TYR A 187 -6.78 -13.34 -6.44
N VAL A 188 -7.83 -12.72 -6.99
CA VAL A 188 -9.19 -13.25 -7.05
C VAL A 188 -9.69 -13.18 -8.48
N ASP A 189 -10.12 -14.33 -9.00
CA ASP A 189 -10.58 -14.50 -10.39
C ASP A 189 -12.09 -14.77 -10.42
N GLN A 190 -12.87 -13.80 -10.90
CA GLN A 190 -14.32 -13.93 -11.04
C GLN A 190 -14.71 -15.04 -12.01
N GLU A 191 -13.97 -15.24 -13.10
CA GLU A 191 -14.27 -16.23 -14.14
C GLU A 191 -14.05 -17.67 -13.65
N MET A 192 -13.28 -17.83 -12.58
CA MET A 192 -13.05 -19.10 -11.89
C MET A 192 -13.83 -19.24 -10.57
N ASP A 193 -15.06 -18.70 -10.49
CA ASP A 193 -15.92 -18.76 -9.29
C ASP A 193 -15.26 -18.10 -8.08
N TYR A 194 -14.67 -16.92 -8.29
CA TYR A 194 -13.92 -16.14 -7.31
C TYR A 194 -12.79 -16.96 -6.65
N GLN A 195 -12.07 -17.75 -7.46
CA GLN A 195 -10.94 -18.52 -6.96
C GLN A 195 -9.89 -17.57 -6.37
N ILE A 196 -9.45 -17.87 -5.15
CA ILE A 196 -8.45 -17.06 -4.45
C ILE A 196 -7.08 -17.77 -4.47
N ILE A 197 -6.08 -17.07 -4.99
CA ILE A 197 -4.68 -17.52 -5.06
C ILE A 197 -3.81 -16.56 -4.25
N VAL A 198 -3.17 -17.06 -3.19
CA VAL A 198 -2.19 -16.28 -2.42
C VAL A 198 -0.93 -16.09 -3.27
N LEU A 199 -0.55 -14.84 -3.50
CA LEU A 199 0.62 -14.44 -4.29
C LEU A 199 1.85 -14.20 -3.42
N ALA A 200 1.68 -13.49 -2.29
CA ALA A 200 2.80 -13.11 -1.42
C ALA A 200 2.39 -13.07 0.06
N ASP A 201 3.38 -13.21 0.94
CA ASP A 201 3.16 -13.20 2.40
C ASP A 201 2.85 -11.79 2.96
N ASN A 202 3.17 -10.74 2.21
CA ASN A 202 2.87 -9.34 2.53
C ASN A 202 3.01 -8.46 1.28
N PHE A 203 2.57 -7.20 1.39
CA PHE A 203 2.63 -6.25 0.27
C PHE A 203 4.06 -5.92 -0.20
N GLU A 204 5.05 -5.90 0.70
CA GLU A 204 6.44 -5.62 0.30
C GLU A 204 6.99 -6.74 -0.60
N ASP A 205 6.71 -8.00 -0.27
CA ASP A 205 7.13 -9.14 -1.08
C ASP A 205 6.38 -9.20 -2.42
N PHE A 206 5.11 -8.78 -2.47
CA PHE A 206 4.36 -8.65 -3.72
C PHE A 206 5.02 -7.66 -4.67
N ILE A 207 5.27 -6.42 -4.21
CA ILE A 207 5.89 -5.36 -5.03
C ILE A 207 7.28 -5.75 -5.52
N LYS A 208 8.07 -6.45 -4.70
CA LYS A 208 9.40 -6.94 -5.10
C LYS A 208 9.34 -8.11 -6.08
N GLY A 209 8.24 -8.83 -6.12
CA GLY A 209 8.03 -9.99 -6.99
C GLY A 209 7.48 -9.63 -8.37
N LEU A 210 7.10 -8.36 -8.60
CA LEU A 210 6.68 -7.89 -9.91
C LEU A 210 7.83 -7.95 -10.92
N ILE A 211 7.59 -8.58 -12.06
CA ILE A 211 8.54 -8.71 -13.18
C ILE A 211 7.94 -8.14 -14.47
N SER A 212 8.80 -7.91 -15.45
CA SER A 212 8.36 -7.46 -16.78
C SER A 212 7.53 -8.55 -17.46
N GLU A 213 6.44 -8.12 -18.09
CA GLU A 213 5.56 -8.99 -18.87
C GLU A 213 6.26 -9.55 -20.13
N ASP A 214 7.28 -8.87 -20.65
CA ASP A 214 8.07 -9.31 -21.82
C ASP A 214 8.68 -10.71 -21.62
N GLY A 215 8.86 -11.14 -20.37
CA GLY A 215 9.33 -12.50 -20.05
C GLY A 215 8.30 -13.61 -20.29
N TYR A 216 7.03 -13.25 -20.52
CA TYR A 216 5.92 -14.19 -20.78
C TYR A 216 5.37 -14.09 -22.21
N TRP A 217 5.64 -13.00 -22.92
CA TRP A 217 5.24 -12.83 -24.33
C TRP A 217 6.20 -13.48 -25.34
N ASP A 218 7.28 -14.14 -24.90
CA ASP A 218 8.31 -14.71 -25.77
C ASP A 218 8.07 -16.18 -26.18
N ASP A 219 6.86 -16.71 -25.93
CA ASP A 219 6.43 -18.03 -26.42
C ASP A 219 5.39 -17.90 -27.55
N GLU A 220 5.90 -17.87 -28.79
CA GLU A 220 5.32 -18.20 -30.12
C GLU A 220 3.86 -17.77 -30.44
N ASP A 221 3.60 -17.00 -31.51
CA ASP A 221 3.77 -17.40 -32.92
C ASP A 221 4.61 -16.47 -33.81
#